data_AF-A0A520JFJ2-F1
#
_entry.id   AF-A0A520JFJ2-F1
#
_cell.length_a   1.000
_cell.length_b   1.000
_cell.length_c   1.000
_cell.angle_alpha   90.00
_cell.angle_beta   90.00
_cell.angle_gamma   90.00
#
_symmetry.space_group_name_H-M   'P 1'
#
loop_
_entity.id
_entity.type
_entity.pdbx_description
1 polymer ?
#
loop_
_entity_poly.entity_id
_entity_poly.type
_entity_poly.pdbx_seq_one_letter_code
_entity_poly.pdbx_strand_id
1 'polypeptide(L)' 'AHVASTPCALAIIPIEDLAGLVEQPNLPGTIDEHPNWRRRMPDTTDALLARPEIAARIDTLNATRPA' A
#
# COMPACT_ATOMS: atom_id res chain seq x y z
N ALA A 1 -12.28 3.17 0.47
CA ALA A 1 -12.79 1.83 0.85
C ALA A 1 -13.55 1.08 -0.26
N HIS A 2 -13.67 1.62 -1.49
CA HIS A 2 -14.49 1.01 -2.56
C HIS A 2 -14.12 -0.44 -2.92
N VAL A 3 -12.82 -0.75 -3.09
CA VAL A 3 -12.37 -2.12 -3.38
C VAL A 3 -12.64 -3.06 -2.20
N ALA A 4 -12.50 -2.57 -0.96
CA ALA A 4 -12.74 -3.34 0.25
C ALA A 4 -14.22 -3.76 0.40
N SER A 5 -15.18 -2.98 -0.12
CA SER A 5 -16.61 -3.32 -0.04
C SER A 5 -17.07 -4.34 -1.09
N THR A 6 -16.19 -4.80 -1.98
CA THR A 6 -16.55 -5.78 -3.02
C THR A 6 -16.73 -7.19 -2.42
N PRO A 7 -17.59 -8.04 -3.01
CA PRO A 7 -17.79 -9.43 -2.56
C PRO A 7 -16.64 -10.37 -2.94
N CYS A 8 -15.53 -9.85 -3.50
CA CYS A 8 -14.35 -10.64 -3.81
C CYS A 8 -13.82 -11.28 -2.54
N ALA A 9 -13.50 -12.58 -2.58
CA ALA A 9 -13.02 -13.33 -1.41
C ALA A 9 -11.65 -12.83 -0.89
N LEU A 10 -10.86 -12.20 -1.75
CA LEU A 10 -9.54 -11.67 -1.41
C LEU A 10 -9.39 -10.23 -1.92
N ALA A 11 -8.83 -9.37 -1.08
CA ALA A 11 -8.36 -8.06 -1.45
C ALA A 11 -6.87 -7.96 -1.08
N ILE A 12 -6.04 -7.49 -2.02
CA ILE A 12 -4.62 -7.22 -1.82
C ILE A 12 -4.42 -5.73 -1.93
N ILE A 13 -3.69 -5.14 -0.99
CA ILE A 13 -3.40 -3.70 -0.95
C ILE A 13 -1.87 -3.54 -0.93
N PRO A 14 -1.29 -2.75 -1.86
CA PRO A 14 0.12 -2.39 -1.80
C PRO A 14 0.43 -1.62 -0.50
N ILE A 15 1.57 -1.93 0.13
CA ILE A 15 1.98 -1.21 1.34
C ILE A 15 2.30 0.26 1.06
N GLU A 16 2.69 0.57 -0.17
CA GLU A 16 2.91 1.92 -0.69
C GLU A 16 1.64 2.76 -0.64
N ASP A 17 0.48 2.19 -0.97
CA ASP A 17 -0.82 2.89 -0.88
C ASP A 17 -1.21 3.14 0.57
N LEU A 18 -0.96 2.16 1.46
CA LEU A 18 -1.17 2.34 2.89
C LEU A 18 -0.28 3.45 3.46
N ALA A 19 0.96 3.54 3.00
CA ALA A 19 1.91 4.58 3.39
C ALA A 19 1.72 5.92 2.65
N GLY A 20 0.88 5.97 1.61
CA GLY A 20 0.65 7.16 0.79
C GLY A 20 1.88 7.59 -0.02
N LEU A 21 2.69 6.63 -0.48
CA LEU A 21 3.87 6.92 -1.29
C LEU A 21 3.47 7.29 -2.72
N VAL A 22 4.03 8.39 -3.22
CA VAL A 22 3.74 8.90 -4.57
C VAL A 22 4.54 8.17 -5.65
N GLU A 23 5.74 7.72 -5.29
CA GLU A 23 6.72 7.20 -6.25
C GLU A 23 6.52 5.70 -6.52
N GLN A 24 6.44 5.32 -7.80
CA GLN A 24 6.27 3.92 -8.19
C GLN A 24 7.59 3.14 -8.05
N PRO A 25 7.55 1.87 -7.60
CA PRO A 25 8.74 1.02 -7.51
C PRO A 25 9.28 0.62 -8.88
N ASN A 26 8.43 0.64 -9.92
CA ASN A 26 8.79 0.32 -11.29
C ASN A 26 7.98 1.18 -12.27
N LEU A 27 8.66 1.71 -13.28
CA LEU A 27 8.08 2.41 -14.40
C LEU A 27 8.36 1.62 -15.69
N PRO A 28 7.36 0.91 -16.24
CA PRO A 28 7.54 0.10 -17.45
C PRO A 28 8.09 0.92 -18.62
N GLY A 29 8.98 0.31 -19.41
CA GLY A 29 9.56 0.93 -20.60
C GLY A 29 10.77 1.84 -20.33
N THR A 30 11.31 1.83 -19.10
CA THR A 30 12.55 2.55 -18.75
C THR A 30 13.65 1.57 -18.37
N ILE A 31 14.90 1.97 -18.60
CA ILE A 31 16.09 1.18 -18.23
C ILE A 31 16.95 1.99 -17.25
N ASP A 32 17.31 3.22 -17.62
CA ASP A 32 18.20 4.10 -16.85
C ASP A 32 17.53 5.43 -16.41
N GLU A 33 16.29 5.68 -16.86
CA GLU A 33 15.56 6.92 -16.59
C GLU A 33 14.82 6.90 -15.24
N HIS A 34 14.40 5.72 -14.77
CA HIS A 34 13.76 5.53 -13.47
C HIS A 34 14.54 4.52 -12.63
N PRO A 35 14.68 4.72 -11.30
CA PRO A 35 15.34 3.77 -10.41
C PRO A 35 14.42 2.56 -10.12
N ASN A 36 14.10 1.79 -11.17
CA ASN A 36 13.28 0.59 -11.11
C ASN A 36 13.83 -0.40 -10.09
N TRP A 37 12.95 -0.97 -9.27
CA TRP A 37 13.24 -2.06 -8.33
C TRP A 37 14.27 -1.72 -7.23
N ARG A 38 14.55 -0.43 -7.02
CA ARG A 38 15.60 0.03 -6.08
C ARG A 38 15.06 0.83 -4.89
N ARG A 39 13.77 1.16 -4.89
CA ARG A 39 13.16 1.97 -3.84
C ARG A 39 12.85 1.12 -2.62
N ARG A 40 13.30 1.58 -1.45
CA ARG A 40 12.98 0.98 -0.15
C ARG A 40 11.79 1.69 0.47
N MET A 41 11.08 0.99 1.35
CA MET A 41 10.11 1.62 2.24
C MET A 41 10.82 2.62 3.17
N PRO A 42 10.15 3.70 3.58
CA PRO A 42 10.77 4.78 4.34
C PRO A 42 11.11 4.40 5.79
N ASP A 43 10.71 3.21 6.24
CA ASP A 43 10.98 2.70 7.59
C ASP A 43 10.82 1.17 7.64
N THR A 44 11.07 0.59 8.80
CA THR A 44 10.76 -0.81 9.11
C THR A 44 9.26 -1.08 9.09
N THR A 45 8.88 -2.34 8.87
CA THR A 45 7.47 -2.75 8.87
C THR A 45 6.76 -2.41 10.19
N ASP A 46 7.38 -2.70 11.33
CA ASP A 46 6.78 -2.43 12.64
C ASP A 46 6.55 -0.92 12.85
N ALA A 47 7.54 -0.09 12.52
CA ALA A 47 7.42 1.35 12.64
C ALA A 47 6.37 1.93 11.68
N LEU A 48 6.25 1.40 10.46
CA LEU A 48 5.21 1.82 9.51
C LEU A 48 3.81 1.45 9.99
N LEU A 49 3.60 0.20 10.41
CA LEU A 49 2.29 -0.25 10.86
C LEU A 49 1.84 0.44 12.16
N ALA A 50 2.78 0.94 12.97
CA ALA A 50 2.49 1.74 14.15
C ALA A 50 2.11 3.21 13.84
N ARG A 51 2.27 3.69 12.60
CA ARG A 51 1.91 5.08 12.25
C ARG A 51 0.39 5.28 12.30
N PRO A 52 -0.12 6.32 12.98
CA PRO A 52 -1.57 6.51 13.16
C PRO A 52 -2.35 6.55 11.85
N GLU A 53 -1.82 7.21 10.82
CA GLU A 53 -2.47 7.32 9.51
C GLU A 53 -2.53 5.99 8.76
N ILE A 54 -1.53 5.12 8.94
CA ILE A 54 -1.48 3.79 8.32
C ILE A 54 -2.44 2.85 9.05
N ALA A 55 -2.41 2.84 10.38
CA ALA A 55 -3.33 2.07 11.20
C ALA A 55 -4.79 2.43 10.91
N ALA A 56 -5.13 3.72 10.83
CA ALA A 56 -6.49 4.16 10.52
C ALA A 56 -6.97 3.71 9.13
N ARG A 57 -6.08 3.67 8.13
CA ARG A 57 -6.38 3.13 6.80
C ARG A 57 -6.65 1.62 6.85
N ILE A 58 -5.81 0.87 7.58
CA ILE A 58 -5.98 -0.57 7.78
C ILE A 58 -7.32 -0.87 8.47
N ASP A 59 -7.64 -0.16 9.56
CA ASP A 59 -8.90 -0.30 10.29
C ASP A 59 -10.11 -0.05 9.41
N THR A 60 -10.06 1.00 8.60
CA THR A 60 -11.12 1.31 7.63
C THR A 60 -11.31 0.18 6.62
N LEU A 61 -10.23 -0.39 6.10
CA LEU A 61 -10.28 -1.49 5.13
C LEU A 61 -10.85 -2.75 5.77
N ASN A 62 -10.38 -3.12 6.97
CA ASN A 62 -10.86 -4.27 7.73
C ASN A 62 -12.34 -4.15 8.08
N ALA A 63 -12.78 -2.99 8.57
CA ALA A 63 -14.18 -2.75 8.93
C ALA A 63 -15.13 -2.77 7.72
N THR A 64 -14.61 -2.52 6.51
CA THR A 64 -15.41 -2.53 5.27
C THR A 64 -15.51 -3.91 4.63
N ARG A 65 -14.57 -4.82 4.92
CA ARG A 65 -14.57 -6.16 4.34
C ARG A 65 -15.85 -6.91 4.75
N PRO A 66 -16.61 -7.49 3.82
CA PRO A 66 -17.66 -8.45 4.17
C PRO A 66 -17.05 -9.65 4.92
N ALA A 67 -17.83 -10.18 5.86
CA ALA A 67 -17.50 -11.39 6.62
C ALA A 67 -17.43 -12.63 5.74
#